data_AF-A0A2J1DWD2-F1
#
_entry.id   AF-A0A2J1DWD2-F1
#
_cell.length_a   1.000
_cell.length_b   1.000
_cell.length_c   1.000
_cell.angle_alpha   90.00
_cell.angle_beta   90.00
_cell.angle_gamma   90.00
#
_symmetry.space_group_name_H-M   'P 1'
#
loop_
_entity.id
_entity.type
_entity.pdbx_description
1 polymer ?
#
loop_
_entity_poly.entity_id
_entity_poly.type
_entity_poly.pdbx_seq_one_letter_code
_entity_poly.pdbx_strand_id
1 'polypeptide(L)'
;MNGLKVLFKKELREQLKTYKMLIVGIAFVFFGISTPLLLAYLPQIIEFSGQGADMPINMPDPTPLMSMQEFGQTMLQVGVLICILITMGTISGEKEKGTAMLTLSKPVSRGAFVMSKYLALGMLVFVSMLLSAGLCYAYTLMLIGDFAFIPFLGSTLLLTLFLLLCLAVTLFFSSFFKSSLAAGGTALVLLIAKAWPPNCPG
;
A
#
# COMPACT_ATOMS: atom_id res chain seq x y z
N MET A 1 8.02 -9.37 30.76
CA MET A 1 8.00 -8.70 29.43
C MET A 1 8.36 -9.61 28.24
N ASN A 2 8.42 -10.95 28.38
CA ASN A 2 8.81 -11.85 27.28
C ASN A 2 7.66 -12.31 26.37
N GLY A 3 6.40 -12.14 26.78
CA GLY A 3 5.24 -12.59 25.98
C GLY A 3 5.12 -11.88 24.62
N LEU A 4 5.26 -10.55 24.60
CA LEU A 4 5.11 -9.74 23.38
C LEU A 4 6.15 -10.09 22.30
N LYS A 5 7.42 -10.26 22.69
CA LYS A 5 8.50 -10.65 21.77
C LYS A 5 8.26 -12.02 21.14
N VAL A 6 7.77 -12.98 21.94
CA VAL A 6 7.46 -14.34 21.46
C VAL A 6 6.26 -14.32 20.50
N LEU A 7 5.22 -13.54 20.80
CA LEU A 7 4.06 -13.35 19.92
C LEU A 7 4.45 -12.67 18.61
N PHE A 8 5.24 -11.60 18.66
CA PHE A 8 5.75 -10.92 17.47
C PHE A 8 6.59 -11.83 16.58
N LYS A 9 7.49 -12.64 17.17
CA LYS A 9 8.31 -13.61 16.41
C LYS A 9 7.45 -14.71 15.78
N LYS A 10 6.36 -15.12 16.45
CA LYS A 10 5.38 -16.06 15.90
C LYS A 10 4.68 -15.45 14.68
N GLU A 11 4.17 -14.22 14.80
CA GLU A 11 3.51 -13.47 13.73
C GLU A 11 4.42 -13.32 12.50
N LEU A 12 5.67 -12.88 12.67
CA LEU A 12 6.63 -12.77 11.57
C LEU A 12 6.88 -14.11 10.88
N ARG A 13 7.00 -15.20 11.64
CA ARG A 13 7.19 -16.55 11.07
C ARG A 13 5.95 -16.99 10.28
N GLU A 14 4.76 -16.67 10.75
CA GLU A 14 3.52 -16.98 10.03
C GLU A 14 3.39 -16.15 8.75
N GLN A 15 3.73 -14.86 8.79
CA GLN A 15 3.77 -14.00 7.60
C GLN A 15 4.74 -14.51 6.53
N LEU A 16 5.92 -14.99 6.94
CA LEU A 16 6.89 -15.61 6.04
C LEU A 16 6.37 -16.94 5.47
N LYS A 17 5.81 -17.81 6.32
CA LYS A 17 5.34 -19.14 5.89
C LYS A 17 4.10 -19.08 5.00
N THR A 18 3.26 -18.05 5.15
CA THR A 18 2.08 -17.82 4.30
C THR A 18 2.44 -17.03 3.03
N TYR A 19 3.72 -16.77 2.75
CA TYR A 19 4.18 -15.96 1.62
C TYR A 19 3.58 -14.54 1.58
N LYS A 20 2.90 -14.09 2.64
CA LYS A 20 2.29 -12.74 2.70
C LYS A 20 3.36 -11.67 2.53
N MET A 21 4.51 -11.84 3.16
CA MET A 21 5.63 -10.90 3.02
C MET A 21 6.11 -10.80 1.56
N LEU A 22 6.17 -11.92 0.85
CA LEU A 22 6.56 -11.94 -0.56
C LEU A 22 5.50 -11.31 -1.45
N ILE A 23 4.22 -11.69 -1.29
CA ILE A 23 3.12 -11.16 -2.11
C ILE A 23 3.00 -9.65 -1.97
N VAL A 24 3.05 -9.14 -0.73
CA VAL A 24 2.94 -7.70 -0.46
C VAL A 24 4.17 -6.95 -0.94
N GLY A 25 5.37 -7.48 -0.67
CA GLY A 25 6.61 -6.88 -1.17
C GLY A 25 6.63 -6.76 -2.68
N ILE A 26 6.27 -7.85 -3.39
CA ILE A 26 6.19 -7.86 -4.86
C ILE A 26 5.14 -6.86 -5.35
N ALA A 27 3.96 -6.78 -4.73
CA ALA A 27 2.92 -5.83 -5.14
C ALA A 27 3.41 -4.37 -5.01
N PHE A 28 4.01 -4.00 -3.87
CA PHE A 28 4.56 -2.66 -3.68
C PHE A 28 5.68 -2.34 -4.67
N VAL A 29 6.59 -3.28 -4.89
CA VAL A 29 7.69 -3.12 -5.86
C VAL A 29 7.16 -2.97 -7.29
N PHE A 30 6.20 -3.80 -7.68
CA PHE A 30 5.58 -3.75 -9.01
C PHE A 30 5.01 -2.36 -9.29
N PHE A 31 4.13 -1.85 -8.41
CA PHE A 31 3.56 -0.51 -8.60
C PHE A 31 4.59 0.62 -8.48
N GLY A 32 5.66 0.42 -7.71
CA GLY A 32 6.75 1.39 -7.59
C GLY A 32 7.61 1.53 -8.84
N ILE A 33 7.82 0.44 -9.58
CA ILE A 33 8.54 0.47 -10.86
C ILE A 33 7.60 0.89 -12.00
N SER A 34 6.35 0.43 -11.96
CA SER A 34 5.36 0.73 -13.00
C SER A 34 5.04 2.22 -13.10
N THR A 35 5.12 2.98 -12.01
CA THR A 35 4.81 4.42 -12.00
C THR A 35 5.75 5.27 -12.84
N PRO A 36 7.09 5.27 -12.63
CA PRO A 36 8.01 6.01 -13.49
C PRO A 36 8.04 5.44 -14.92
N LEU A 37 7.89 4.13 -15.08
CA LEU A 37 7.83 3.49 -16.39
C LEU A 37 6.63 3.99 -17.20
N LEU A 38 5.44 3.96 -16.60
CA LEU A 38 4.22 4.43 -17.26
C LEU A 38 4.34 5.91 -17.63
N LEU A 39 4.91 6.73 -16.75
CA LEU A 39 5.06 8.16 -17.01
C LEU A 39 6.02 8.44 -18.18
N ALA A 40 7.12 7.70 -18.28
CA ALA A 40 8.09 7.84 -19.37
C ALA A 40 7.50 7.43 -20.74
N TYR A 41 6.65 6.40 -20.77
CA TYR A 41 6.03 5.91 -22.00
C TYR A 41 4.64 6.52 -22.29
N LEU A 42 4.10 7.33 -21.38
CA LEU A 42 2.80 7.98 -21.52
C LEU A 42 2.63 8.76 -22.84
N PRO A 43 3.58 9.60 -23.29
CA PRO A 43 3.44 10.31 -24.56
C PRO A 43 3.38 9.33 -25.75
N GLN A 44 4.21 8.28 -25.77
CA GLN A 44 4.22 7.28 -26.84
C GLN A 44 2.90 6.50 -26.89
N ILE A 45 2.32 6.15 -25.74
CA ILE A 45 1.03 5.46 -25.66
C ILE A 45 -0.09 6.32 -26.28
N ILE A 46 -0.07 7.64 -26.06
CA ILE A 46 -1.05 8.56 -26.63
C ILE A 46 -0.86 8.67 -28.15
N GLU A 47 0.37 8.79 -28.63
CA GLU A 47 0.69 8.80 -30.06
C GLU A 47 0.19 7.53 -30.78
N PHE A 48 0.42 6.34 -30.20
CA PHE A 48 -0.06 5.08 -30.76
C PHE A 48 -1.59 4.92 -30.70
N SER A 49 -2.27 5.64 -29.81
CA SER A 49 -3.74 5.57 -29.67
C SER A 49 -4.51 6.34 -30.75
N GLY A 50 -3.82 7.03 -31.67
CA GLY A 50 -4.42 7.83 -32.74
C GLY A 50 -5.00 9.17 -32.28
N GLN A 51 -5.02 9.45 -30.97
CA GLN A 51 -5.48 10.72 -30.39
C GLN A 51 -4.49 11.88 -30.61
N GLY A 52 -3.27 11.61 -31.08
CA GLY A 52 -2.27 12.64 -31.42
C GLY A 52 -2.52 13.36 -32.76
N ALA A 53 -3.49 12.92 -33.56
CA ALA A 53 -3.76 13.47 -34.90
C ALA A 53 -4.83 14.59 -34.91
N ASP A 54 -5.81 14.57 -34.01
CA ASP A 54 -6.97 15.49 -34.03
C ASP A 54 -6.94 16.58 -32.94
N MET A 55 -6.00 16.49 -31.98
CA MET A 55 -5.70 17.57 -31.04
C MET A 55 -4.19 17.63 -30.84
N PRO A 56 -3.51 18.76 -31.05
CA PRO A 56 -2.14 18.93 -30.60
C PRO A 56 -2.16 19.03 -29.07
N ILE A 57 -2.30 17.89 -28.40
CA ILE A 57 -2.12 17.78 -26.97
C ILE A 57 -0.62 17.95 -26.77
N ASN A 58 -0.21 19.19 -26.50
CA ASN A 58 1.14 19.53 -26.10
C ASN A 58 1.34 18.94 -24.69
N MET A 59 1.57 17.63 -24.64
CA MET A 59 1.75 16.90 -23.39
C MET A 59 3.06 17.43 -22.78
N PRO A 60 3.02 17.99 -21.56
CA PRO A 60 4.23 18.51 -20.94
C PRO A 60 5.23 17.37 -20.77
N ASP A 61 6.52 17.65 -21.03
CA ASP A 61 7.58 16.67 -20.91
C ASP A 61 7.56 16.00 -19.52
N PRO A 62 7.75 14.67 -19.44
CA PRO A 62 7.72 13.94 -18.18
C PRO A 62 8.74 14.56 -17.23
N THR A 63 8.24 15.20 -16.17
CA THR A 63 9.08 15.90 -15.18
C THR A 63 9.29 14.99 -13.98
N PRO A 64 10.49 14.96 -13.33
CA PRO A 64 10.71 14.15 -12.13
C PRO A 64 9.70 14.42 -11.01
N LEU A 65 9.26 15.67 -10.87
CA LEU A 65 8.23 16.07 -9.90
C LEU A 65 6.88 15.38 -10.14
N MET A 66 6.49 15.18 -11.41
CA MET A 66 5.26 14.45 -11.74
C MET A 66 5.40 12.98 -11.35
N SER A 67 6.56 12.36 -11.57
CA SER A 67 6.83 10.98 -11.15
C SER A 67 6.65 10.80 -9.65
N MET A 68 7.11 11.76 -8.83
CA MET A 68 6.90 11.73 -7.38
C MET A 68 5.43 11.81 -6.99
N GLN A 69 4.66 12.66 -7.68
CA GLN A 69 3.23 12.84 -7.40
C GLN A 69 2.43 11.58 -7.76
N GLU A 70 2.68 11.02 -8.94
CA GLU A 70 2.03 9.79 -9.41
C GLU A 70 2.40 8.58 -8.56
N PHE A 71 3.67 8.47 -8.15
CA PHE A 71 4.11 7.47 -7.18
C PHE A 71 3.34 7.60 -5.87
N GLY A 72 3.23 8.81 -5.32
CA GLY A 72 2.50 9.08 -4.09
C GLY A 72 1.02 8.69 -4.17
N GLN A 73 0.34 9.07 -5.26
CA GLN A 73 -1.07 8.73 -5.48
C GLN A 73 -1.29 7.23 -5.64
N THR A 74 -0.45 6.58 -6.45
CA THR A 74 -0.52 5.13 -6.68
C THR A 74 -0.32 4.37 -5.37
N MET A 75 0.68 4.77 -4.57
CA MET A 75 0.96 4.14 -3.29
C MET A 75 -0.11 4.43 -2.22
N LEU A 76 -0.78 5.59 -2.27
CA LEU A 76 -1.96 5.83 -1.44
C LEU A 76 -3.08 4.84 -1.78
N GLN A 77 -3.44 4.73 -3.06
CA GLN A 77 -4.55 3.89 -3.49
C GLN A 77 -4.27 2.40 -3.26
N VAL A 78 -3.15 1.92 -3.79
CA VAL A 78 -2.74 0.52 -3.70
C VAL A 78 -2.36 0.16 -2.27
N GLY A 79 -1.63 1.04 -1.56
CA GLY A 79 -1.18 0.78 -0.20
C GLY A 79 -2.33 0.65 0.78
N VAL A 80 -3.36 1.50 0.69
CA VAL A 80 -4.58 1.37 1.52
C VAL A 80 -5.29 0.06 1.23
N LEU A 81 -5.45 -0.29 -0.05
CA LEU A 81 -6.11 -1.54 -0.47
C LEU A 81 -5.35 -2.78 0.05
N ILE A 82 -4.03 -2.77 -0.06
CA ILE A 82 -3.17 -3.82 0.50
C ILE A 82 -3.31 -3.90 2.04
N CYS A 83 -3.30 -2.76 2.75
CA CYS A 83 -3.48 -2.75 4.21
C CYS A 83 -4.80 -3.41 4.62
N ILE A 84 -5.89 -3.09 3.91
CA ILE A 84 -7.19 -3.70 4.13
C ILE A 84 -7.12 -5.22 3.87
N LEU A 85 -6.64 -5.65 2.71
CA LEU A 85 -6.60 -7.06 2.30
C LEU A 85 -5.75 -7.92 3.25
N ILE A 86 -4.57 -7.45 3.64
CA ILE A 86 -3.71 -8.21 4.56
C ILE A 86 -4.41 -8.34 5.92
N THR A 87 -5.01 -7.25 6.42
CA THR A 87 -5.75 -7.24 7.68
C THR A 87 -6.92 -8.23 7.65
N MET A 88 -7.71 -8.24 6.57
CA MET A 88 -8.77 -9.22 6.36
C MET A 88 -8.21 -10.66 6.39
N GLY A 89 -7.15 -10.92 5.62
CA GLY A 89 -6.53 -12.23 5.52
C GLY A 89 -5.82 -12.67 6.81
N THR A 90 -5.52 -11.76 7.73
CA THR A 90 -4.99 -12.12 9.07
C THR A 90 -6.10 -12.47 10.05
N ILE A 91 -7.32 -11.96 9.86
CA ILE A 91 -8.46 -12.20 10.73
C ILE A 91 -9.24 -13.44 10.27
N SER A 92 -9.45 -13.59 8.96
CA SER A 92 -10.08 -14.77 8.36
C SER A 92 -9.27 -16.05 8.63
N GLY A 93 -7.94 -15.99 8.46
CA GLY A 93 -7.06 -17.14 8.75
C GLY A 93 -7.02 -17.55 10.23
N GLU A 94 -7.23 -16.60 11.16
CA GLU A 94 -7.33 -16.92 12.59
C GLU A 94 -8.70 -17.46 13.00
N LYS A 95 -9.77 -17.03 12.31
CA LYS A 95 -11.12 -17.58 12.48
C LYS A 95 -11.20 -19.02 11.96
N GLU A 96 -10.62 -19.33 10.80
CA GLU A 96 -10.60 -20.68 10.23
C GLU A 96 -9.75 -21.66 11.03
N LYS A 97 -8.57 -21.25 11.51
CA LYS A 97 -7.66 -22.14 12.25
C LYS A 97 -8.06 -22.37 13.72
N GLY A 98 -9.16 -21.79 14.20
CA GLY A 98 -9.59 -21.89 15.61
C GLY A 98 -8.57 -21.39 16.64
N THR A 99 -7.49 -20.73 16.19
CA THR A 99 -6.32 -20.42 17.03
C THR A 99 -6.58 -19.25 17.98
N ALA A 100 -7.64 -18.48 17.73
CA ALA A 100 -8.15 -17.48 18.67
C ALA A 100 -8.53 -18.12 20.02
N MET A 101 -9.17 -19.29 20.03
CA MET A 101 -9.55 -19.99 21.27
C MET A 101 -8.36 -20.62 22.00
N LEU A 102 -7.37 -21.15 21.27
CA LEU A 102 -6.16 -21.77 21.86
C LEU A 102 -5.13 -20.75 22.36
N THR A 103 -5.21 -19.49 21.92
CA THR A 103 -4.30 -18.42 22.38
C THR A 103 -4.88 -17.66 23.57
N LEU A 104 -6.22 -17.56 23.68
CA LEU A 104 -6.91 -16.97 24.84
C LEU A 104 -6.91 -17.86 26.11
N SER A 105 -6.48 -19.12 26.02
CA SER A 105 -6.28 -19.98 27.21
C SER A 105 -4.96 -19.70 27.95
N LYS A 106 -4.10 -18.83 27.41
CA LYS A 106 -2.88 -18.33 28.07
C LYS A 106 -3.13 -16.89 28.55
N PRO A 107 -2.58 -16.48 29.72
CA PRO A 107 -2.85 -15.18 30.33
C PRO A 107 -2.09 -14.08 29.58
N VAL A 108 -2.53 -13.78 28.37
CA VAL A 108 -1.97 -12.74 27.52
C VAL A 108 -3.00 -11.63 27.43
N SER A 109 -2.63 -10.41 27.81
CA SER A 109 -3.55 -9.28 27.73
C SER A 109 -3.97 -9.04 26.28
N ARG A 110 -5.27 -8.75 26.07
CA ARG A 110 -5.84 -8.50 24.74
C ARG A 110 -5.08 -7.41 23.98
N GLY A 111 -4.53 -6.42 24.71
CA GLY A 111 -3.68 -5.37 24.14
C GLY A 111 -2.34 -5.86 23.62
N ALA A 112 -1.65 -6.76 24.32
CA ALA A 112 -0.36 -7.31 23.86
C ALA A 112 -0.50 -8.12 22.56
N PHE A 113 -1.63 -8.79 22.38
CA PHE A 113 -1.95 -9.52 21.15
C PHE A 113 -2.13 -8.56 19.95
N VAL A 114 -3.02 -7.56 20.08
CA VAL A 114 -3.27 -6.57 19.02
C VAL A 114 -2.00 -5.80 18.66
N MET A 115 -1.21 -5.40 19.67
CA MET A 115 0.00 -4.63 19.43
C MET A 115 1.08 -5.45 18.73
N SER A 116 1.22 -6.74 19.05
CA SER A 116 2.16 -7.62 18.35
C SER A 116 1.81 -7.79 16.86
N LYS A 117 0.51 -7.86 16.56
CA LYS A 117 -0.01 -7.99 15.19
C LYS A 117 0.16 -6.71 14.39
N TYR A 118 -0.16 -5.56 15.00
CA TYR A 118 0.08 -4.25 14.41
C TYR A 118 1.55 -4.05 14.07
N LEU A 119 2.46 -4.37 15.00
CA LEU A 119 3.90 -4.23 14.77
C LEU A 119 4.40 -5.14 13.64
N ALA A 120 3.92 -6.39 13.58
CA ALA A 120 4.36 -7.32 12.54
C ALA A 120 3.90 -6.86 11.16
N LEU A 121 2.63 -6.49 11.02
CA LEU A 121 2.07 -5.97 9.77
C LEU A 121 2.67 -4.61 9.39
N GLY A 122 2.86 -3.72 10.36
CA GLY A 122 3.47 -2.42 10.14
C GLY A 122 4.91 -2.52 9.67
N MET A 123 5.71 -3.45 10.23
CA MET A 123 7.07 -3.69 9.77
C MET A 123 7.10 -4.19 8.33
N LEU A 124 6.16 -5.05 7.94
CA LEU A 124 6.04 -5.57 6.58
C LEU A 124 5.72 -4.44 5.58
N VAL A 125 4.75 -3.58 5.89
CA VAL A 125 4.40 -2.42 5.05
C VAL A 125 5.58 -1.45 4.95
N PHE A 126 6.22 -1.15 6.09
CA PHE A 126 7.35 -0.22 6.15
C PHE A 126 8.52 -0.68 5.25
N VAL A 127 8.94 -1.94 5.37
CA VAL A 127 10.05 -2.48 4.55
C VAL A 127 9.67 -2.55 3.08
N SER A 128 8.44 -2.96 2.75
CA SER A 128 7.98 -3.04 1.36
C SER A 128 7.92 -1.66 0.70
N MET A 129 7.46 -0.66 1.45
CA MET A 129 7.36 0.72 1.00
C MET A 129 8.73 1.35 0.76
N LEU A 130 9.70 1.12 1.66
CA LEU A 130 11.07 1.60 1.47
C LEU A 130 11.75 0.97 0.24
N LEU A 131 11.56 -0.35 0.04
CA LEU A 131 12.07 -1.03 -1.15
C LEU A 131 11.45 -0.46 -2.44
N SER A 132 10.14 -0.27 -2.45
CA SER A 132 9.41 0.32 -3.59
C SER A 132 9.87 1.75 -3.89
N ALA A 133 10.00 2.59 -2.87
CA ALA A 133 10.45 3.97 -3.03
C ALA A 133 11.90 4.06 -3.52
N GLY A 134 12.79 3.19 -3.03
CA GLY A 134 14.18 3.12 -3.51
C GLY A 134 14.26 2.73 -4.99
N LEU A 135 13.43 1.77 -5.42
CA LEU A 135 13.36 1.38 -6.82
C LEU A 135 12.73 2.48 -7.69
N CYS A 136 11.64 3.11 -7.24
CA CYS A 136 11.06 4.25 -7.94
C CYS A 136 12.11 5.36 -8.14
N TYR A 137 12.85 5.72 -7.10
CA TYR A 137 13.92 6.73 -7.19
C TYR A 137 14.98 6.34 -8.23
N ALA A 138 15.48 5.10 -8.17
CA ALA A 138 16.49 4.61 -9.10
C ALA A 138 16.00 4.63 -10.56
N TYR A 139 14.76 4.21 -10.81
CA TYR A 139 14.16 4.21 -12.15
C TYR A 139 13.87 5.64 -12.66
N THR A 140 13.38 6.55 -11.81
CA THR A 140 13.15 7.95 -12.17
C THR A 140 14.47 8.64 -12.54
N LEU A 141 15.55 8.39 -11.80
CA LEU A 141 16.88 8.91 -12.12
C LEU A 141 17.40 8.42 -13.48
N MET A 142 17.16 7.14 -13.82
CA MET A 142 17.62 6.56 -15.08
C MET A 142 16.80 7.00 -16.29
N LEU A 143 15.49 7.17 -16.16
CA LEU A 143 14.58 7.43 -17.29
C LEU A 143 14.27 8.91 -17.52
N ILE A 144 14.14 9.69 -16.45
CA ILE A 144 13.57 11.06 -16.51
C ILE A 144 14.63 12.10 -16.17
N GLY A 145 15.38 11.91 -15.08
CA GLY A 145 16.45 12.80 -14.68
C GLY A 145 16.57 12.98 -13.17
N ASP A 146 17.51 13.84 -12.77
CA ASP A 146 17.84 14.07 -11.37
C ASP A 146 16.76 14.90 -10.65
N PHE A 147 16.49 14.55 -9.39
CA PHE A 147 15.63 15.32 -8.51
C PHE A 147 16.04 15.15 -7.05
N ALA A 148 15.66 16.14 -6.24
CA ALA A 148 16.09 16.23 -4.86
C ALA A 148 15.62 15.02 -4.03
N PHE A 149 16.59 14.25 -3.52
CA PHE A 149 16.35 13.06 -2.70
C PHE A 149 15.69 13.38 -1.35
N ILE A 150 16.06 14.50 -0.72
CA ILE A 150 15.54 14.90 0.61
C ILE A 150 14.01 15.07 0.62
N PRO A 151 13.39 15.87 -0.26
CA PRO A 151 11.94 16.01 -0.29
C PRO A 151 11.23 14.70 -0.67
N PHE A 152 11.85 13.85 -1.50
CA PHE A 152 11.33 12.51 -1.83
C PHE A 152 11.30 11.57 -0.64
N LEU A 153 12.39 11.54 0.14
CA LEU A 153 12.45 10.73 1.34
C LEU A 153 11.44 11.24 2.38
N GLY A 154 11.31 12.57 2.51
CA GLY A 154 10.31 13.20 3.37
C GLY A 154 8.88 12.82 3.00
N SER A 155 8.50 12.90 1.72
CA SER A 155 7.16 12.50 1.26
C SER A 155 6.91 11.00 1.42
N THR A 156 7.91 10.17 1.12
CA THR A 156 7.83 8.71 1.28
C THR A 156 7.62 8.32 2.74
N LEU A 157 8.35 8.94 3.68
CA LEU A 157 8.18 8.69 5.11
C LEU A 157 6.80 9.12 5.60
N LEU A 158 6.34 10.31 5.19
CA LEU A 158 5.02 10.82 5.54
C LEU A 158 3.91 9.88 5.05
N LEU A 159 4.04 9.40 3.81
CA LEU A 159 3.13 8.45 3.19
C LEU A 159 3.13 7.10 3.91
N THR A 160 4.30 6.61 4.29
CA THR A 160 4.44 5.36 5.05
C THR A 160 3.75 5.48 6.41
N LEU A 161 3.90 6.63 7.08
CA LEU A 161 3.26 6.92 8.35
C LEU A 161 1.73 6.97 8.21
N PHE A 162 1.24 7.56 7.12
CA PHE A 162 -0.18 7.54 6.78
C PHE A 162 -0.71 6.10 6.57
N LEU A 163 0.01 5.25 5.84
CA LEU A 163 -0.37 3.85 5.66
C LEU A 163 -0.39 3.08 6.98
N LEU A 164 0.58 3.32 7.87
CA LEU A 164 0.60 2.74 9.22
C LEU A 164 -0.60 3.19 10.07
N LEU A 165 -1.06 4.44 9.90
CA LEU A 165 -2.25 4.94 10.55
C LEU A 165 -3.51 4.27 9.98
N CYS A 166 -3.64 4.17 8.66
CA CYS A 166 -4.72 3.42 8.02
C CYS A 166 -4.77 1.97 8.52
N LEU A 167 -3.61 1.31 8.61
CA LEU A 167 -3.51 -0.06 9.11
C LEU A 167 -4.00 -0.18 10.57
N ALA A 168 -3.64 0.78 11.44
CA ALA A 168 -4.11 0.84 12.82
C ALA A 168 -5.64 0.99 12.89
N VAL A 169 -6.19 1.93 12.10
CA VAL A 169 -7.64 2.17 12.03
C VAL A 169 -8.37 0.94 11.49
N THR A 170 -7.87 0.29 10.44
CA THR A 170 -8.49 -0.93 9.89
C THR A 170 -8.48 -2.07 10.89
N LEU A 171 -7.39 -2.26 11.64
CA LEU A 171 -7.33 -3.27 12.71
C LEU A 171 -8.31 -2.96 13.84
N PHE A 172 -8.43 -1.68 14.22
CA PHE A 172 -9.37 -1.24 15.26
C PHE A 172 -10.82 -1.51 14.84
N PHE A 173 -11.21 -1.11 13.63
CA PHE A 173 -12.55 -1.36 13.10
C PHE A 173 -12.84 -2.86 12.90
N SER A 174 -11.86 -3.65 12.47
CA SER A 174 -12.04 -5.09 12.30
C SER A 174 -12.16 -5.85 13.64
N SER A 175 -11.72 -5.26 14.74
CA SER A 175 -12.03 -5.75 16.10
C SER A 175 -13.47 -5.45 16.53
N PHE A 176 -14.10 -4.39 16.02
CA PHE A 176 -15.47 -4.00 16.34
C PHE A 176 -16.51 -4.63 15.41
N PHE A 177 -16.19 -4.81 14.13
CA PHE A 177 -17.12 -5.34 13.13
C PHE A 177 -16.79 -6.79 12.76
N LYS A 178 -17.78 -7.69 12.85
CA LYS A 178 -17.65 -9.11 12.49
C LYS A 178 -17.40 -9.35 10.99
N SER A 179 -17.64 -8.38 10.12
CA SER A 179 -17.58 -8.52 8.65
C SER A 179 -16.55 -7.59 8.01
N SER A 180 -15.59 -8.22 7.37
CA SER A 180 -14.50 -7.60 6.61
C SER A 180 -15.00 -6.88 5.34
N LEU A 181 -16.11 -7.33 4.74
CA LEU A 181 -16.56 -6.88 3.42
C LEU A 181 -16.99 -5.40 3.36
N ALA A 182 -17.52 -4.84 4.45
CA ALA A 182 -18.06 -3.48 4.45
C ALA A 182 -16.97 -2.41 4.27
N ALA A 183 -15.79 -2.61 4.86
CA ALA A 183 -14.66 -1.68 4.77
C ALA A 183 -14.00 -1.68 3.38
N GLY A 184 -13.89 -2.86 2.76
CA GLY A 184 -13.44 -2.98 1.37
C GLY A 184 -14.43 -2.36 0.38
N GLY A 185 -15.74 -2.53 0.64
CA GLY A 185 -16.81 -1.93 -0.15
C GLY A 185 -16.79 -0.40 -0.11
N THR A 186 -16.59 0.21 1.07
CA THR A 186 -16.52 1.68 1.17
C THR A 186 -15.27 2.27 0.50
N ALA A 187 -14.14 1.56 0.54
CA ALA A 187 -12.92 1.98 -0.15
C ALA A 187 -13.08 1.92 -1.69
N LEU A 188 -13.73 0.87 -2.21
CA LEU A 188 -14.07 0.76 -3.64
C LEU A 188 -15.05 1.85 -4.09
N VAL A 189 -16.08 2.14 -3.30
CA VAL A 189 -17.05 3.21 -3.60
C VAL A 189 -16.38 4.59 -3.62
N LEU A 190 -15.44 4.86 -2.71
CA LEU A 190 -14.70 6.13 -2.71
C LEU A 190 -13.73 6.25 -3.89
N LEU A 191 -13.11 5.16 -4.34
CA LEU A 191 -12.26 5.15 -5.54
C LEU A 191 -13.09 5.37 -6.81
N ILE A 192 -14.27 4.75 -6.92
CA ILE A 192 -15.19 4.97 -8.05
C ILE A 192 -15.75 6.39 -8.03
N ALA A 193 -16.08 6.94 -6.86
CA ALA A 193 -16.57 8.31 -6.72
C ALA A 193 -15.50 9.37 -7.07
N LYS A 194 -14.21 9.08 -6.80
CA LYS A 194 -13.07 9.90 -7.23
C LYS A 194 -12.74 9.77 -8.72
N ALA A 195 -13.05 8.63 -9.33
CA ALA A 195 -12.89 8.38 -10.76
C ALA A 195 -14.04 8.97 -11.59
N TRP A 196 -15.11 9.46 -10.96
CA TRP A 196 -16.20 10.14 -11.66
C TRP A 196 -15.79 11.58 -11.97
N PRO A 197 -15.54 11.95 -13.24
CA PRO A 197 -15.20 13.32 -13.60
C PRO A 197 -16.39 14.24 -13.28
N PRO A 198 -16.17 15.42 -12.67
CA PRO A 198 -17.20 16.45 -12.63
C PRO A 198 -17.36 17.01 -14.05
N ASN A 199 -18.44 16.62 -14.72
CA ASN A 199 -19.16 17.35 -15.78
C ASN A 199 -18.34 17.91 -16.98
N CYS A 200 -18.47 17.25 -18.13
CA CYS A 200 -18.87 17.91 -19.39
C CYS A 200 -20.13 17.18 -19.87
N PRO A 201 -21.22 17.86 -20.27
CA PRO A 201 -21.20 18.84 -21.36
C PRO A 201 -21.97 20.14 -21.09
N GLY A 202 -21.61 21.18 -21.86
CA GLY A 202 -22.27 22.49 -21.91
C GLY A 202 -21.43 23.45 -22.73
#